data_AF-A0A7X7QME1-F1
#
_entry.id   AF-A0A7X7QME1-F1
#
_cell.length_a   1.000
_cell.length_b   1.000
_cell.length_c   1.000
_cell.angle_alpha   90.00
_cell.angle_beta   90.00
_cell.angle_gamma   90.00
#
_symmetry.space_group_name_H-M   'P 1'
#
loop_
_entity.id
_entity.type
_entity.pdbx_description
1 polymer ?
#
loop_
_entity_poly.entity_id
_entity_poly.type
_entity_poly.pdbx_seq_one_letter_code
_entity_poly.pdbx_strand_id
1 'polypeptide(L)'
;ARGVAQCDAVQRARDRGVIAIGSGTTNAYVIEELTGSPIDKTTMVTGRTLPSGYRGPALTYTGQDLVLRRGERVPGAKANEYVAEMGPGDVFMKGVNALNYERRQGAVLIGHPSGGSVGAVVGTIVARRIRYLHPAGLEKNVGVDLAAVAARLNVDAEGKGPTLFLVPGELFTEIEALSVLAGVEAVPVGAGGVGGAEGAVWLALFGSADQLDRAQAVLAGVRGEPPFVSA
;
A
#
# COMPACT_ATOMS: atom_id res chain seq x y z
N ALA A 1 0.94 -7.60 -3.63
CA ALA A 1 2.02 -7.92 -2.66
C ALA A 1 3.23 -8.58 -3.32
N ARG A 2 3.08 -9.70 -4.06
CA ARG A 2 4.17 -10.36 -4.81
C ARG A 2 5.05 -9.41 -5.62
N GLY A 3 4.45 -8.52 -6.40
CA GLY A 3 5.20 -7.54 -7.20
C GLY A 3 6.04 -6.57 -6.36
N VAL A 4 5.52 -6.15 -5.19
CA VAL A 4 6.27 -5.30 -4.25
C VAL A 4 7.50 -6.04 -3.74
N ALA A 5 7.32 -7.31 -3.35
CA ALA A 5 8.43 -8.13 -2.87
C ALA A 5 9.52 -8.31 -3.93
N GLN A 6 9.16 -8.40 -5.21
CA GLN A 6 10.10 -8.64 -6.31
C GLN A 6 10.69 -7.38 -6.95
N CYS A 7 10.26 -6.17 -6.55
CA CYS A 7 10.79 -4.96 -7.19
C CYS A 7 12.24 -4.67 -6.74
N ASP A 8 13.05 -4.14 -7.65
CA ASP A 8 14.49 -3.91 -7.45
C ASP A 8 14.81 -3.12 -6.18
N ALA A 9 13.96 -2.15 -5.84
CA ALA A 9 14.14 -1.31 -4.67
C ALA A 9 14.05 -2.10 -3.37
N VAL A 10 13.06 -2.99 -3.30
CA VAL A 10 12.80 -3.82 -2.14
C VAL A 10 13.84 -4.93 -2.06
N GLN A 11 14.19 -5.57 -3.18
CA GLN A 11 15.26 -6.58 -3.21
C GLN A 11 16.61 -6.00 -2.76
N ARG A 12 17.01 -4.85 -3.28
CA ARG A 12 18.25 -4.18 -2.85
C ARG A 12 18.22 -3.82 -1.36
N ALA A 13 17.11 -3.27 -0.86
CA ALA A 13 16.98 -2.92 0.56
C ALA A 13 16.98 -4.17 1.45
N ARG A 14 16.39 -5.28 0.98
CA ARG A 14 16.46 -6.58 1.64
C ARG A 14 17.90 -7.06 1.77
N ASP A 15 18.74 -6.90 0.75
CA ASP A 15 20.11 -7.40 0.80
C ASP A 15 21.07 -6.50 1.59
N ARG A 16 20.91 -5.18 1.46
CA ARG A 16 21.95 -4.21 1.87
C ARG A 16 21.48 -3.15 2.84
N GLY A 17 20.17 -2.95 2.98
CA GLY A 17 19.58 -1.82 3.68
C GLY A 17 18.54 -2.22 4.71
N VAL A 18 17.55 -1.36 4.86
CA VAL A 18 16.42 -1.51 5.76
C VAL A 18 15.11 -1.46 4.98
N ILE A 19 14.21 -2.38 5.32
CA ILE A 19 12.80 -2.32 4.93
C ILE A 19 11.99 -2.09 6.19
N ALA A 20 11.18 -1.03 6.23
CA ALA A 20 10.25 -0.76 7.31
C ALA A 20 8.82 -0.68 6.77
N ILE A 21 7.91 -1.48 7.32
CA ILE A 21 6.51 -1.58 6.88
C ILE A 21 5.62 -1.32 8.07
N GLY A 22 4.83 -0.26 7.97
CA GLY A 22 3.83 0.09 8.98
C GLY A 22 2.51 -0.66 8.79
N SER A 23 1.55 -0.37 9.66
CA SER A 23 0.16 -0.83 9.53
C SER A 23 -0.50 -0.50 8.18
N GLY A 24 -1.40 -1.39 7.75
CA GLY A 24 -2.22 -1.31 6.54
C GLY A 24 -2.67 -2.70 6.10
N THR A 25 -3.89 -2.82 5.56
CA THR A 25 -4.41 -4.11 5.07
C THR A 25 -3.55 -4.65 3.92
N THR A 26 -3.25 -3.82 2.93
CA THR A 26 -2.35 -4.16 1.82
C THR A 26 -0.94 -4.48 2.31
N ASN A 27 -0.44 -3.75 3.30
CA ASN A 27 0.88 -3.97 3.88
C ASN A 27 1.01 -5.33 4.55
N ALA A 28 -0.07 -5.85 5.17
CA ALA A 28 -0.06 -7.16 5.80
C ALA A 28 0.28 -8.28 4.79
N TYR A 29 -0.28 -8.22 3.58
CA TYR A 29 0.07 -9.16 2.51
C TYR A 29 1.53 -8.98 2.05
N VAL A 30 2.05 -7.75 2.01
CA VAL A 30 3.46 -7.51 1.67
C VAL A 30 4.39 -8.10 2.74
N ILE A 31 4.02 -8.00 4.02
CA ILE A 31 4.77 -8.62 5.12
C ILE A 31 4.84 -10.13 4.93
N GLU A 32 3.72 -10.81 4.65
CA GLU A 32 3.72 -12.26 4.41
C GLU A 32 4.59 -12.66 3.23
N GLU A 33 4.51 -11.94 2.11
CA GLU A 33 5.33 -12.21 0.93
C GLU A 33 6.83 -12.03 1.20
N LEU A 34 7.21 -11.05 2.03
CA LEU A 34 8.62 -10.82 2.36
C LEU A 34 9.17 -11.82 3.38
N THR A 35 8.37 -12.21 4.37
CA THR A 35 8.77 -13.14 5.44
C THR A 35 8.57 -14.61 5.06
N GLY A 36 7.75 -14.90 4.05
CA GLY A 36 7.30 -16.25 3.72
C GLY A 36 6.44 -16.90 4.81
N SER A 37 5.97 -16.11 5.78
CA SER A 37 5.25 -16.60 6.96
C SER A 37 3.88 -15.94 7.07
N PRO A 38 2.80 -16.71 7.30
CA PRO A 38 1.48 -16.14 7.49
C PRO A 38 1.43 -15.26 8.75
N ILE A 39 0.65 -14.18 8.70
CA ILE A 39 0.35 -13.33 9.85
C ILE A 39 -1.16 -13.12 9.97
N ASP A 40 -1.62 -12.76 11.17
CA ASP A 40 -2.99 -12.28 11.32
C ASP A 40 -3.10 -10.85 10.76
N LYS A 41 -3.51 -10.76 9.48
CA LYS A 41 -3.67 -9.49 8.76
C LYS A 41 -4.73 -8.59 9.38
N THR A 42 -5.69 -9.13 10.14
CA THR A 42 -6.75 -8.34 10.76
C THR A 42 -6.21 -7.41 11.85
N THR A 43 -5.05 -7.74 12.41
CA THR A 43 -4.34 -6.93 13.41
C THR A 43 -3.57 -5.75 12.81
N MET A 44 -3.50 -5.64 11.48
CA MET A 44 -2.74 -4.60 10.77
C MET A 44 -3.62 -3.44 10.25
N VAL A 45 -4.90 -3.39 10.62
CA VAL A 45 -5.88 -2.51 9.97
C VAL A 45 -5.81 -1.08 10.51
N THR A 46 -5.54 -0.11 9.64
CA THR A 46 -5.72 1.34 9.89
C THR A 46 -6.38 2.01 8.70
N GLY A 47 -7.01 3.18 8.91
CA GLY A 47 -7.58 3.98 7.82
C GLY A 47 -8.58 3.20 6.96
N ARG A 48 -9.51 2.48 7.59
CA ARG A 48 -10.43 1.56 6.91
C ARG A 48 -11.74 2.24 6.50
N THR A 49 -12.34 1.73 5.43
CA THR A 49 -13.74 1.96 5.07
C THR A 49 -14.50 0.65 5.29
N LEU A 50 -15.60 0.70 6.03
CA LEU A 50 -16.45 -0.47 6.33
C LEU A 50 -17.90 -0.19 5.91
N PRO A 51 -18.69 -1.22 5.57
CA PRO A 51 -20.12 -1.04 5.37
C PRO A 51 -20.80 -0.55 6.65
N SER A 52 -21.84 0.27 6.52
CA SER A 52 -22.54 0.90 7.66
C SER A 52 -23.08 -0.09 8.70
N GLY A 53 -23.36 -1.33 8.28
CA GLY A 53 -23.83 -2.41 9.14
C GLY A 53 -22.80 -3.49 9.44
N TYR A 54 -21.49 -3.21 9.34
CA TYR A 54 -20.46 -4.21 9.62
C TYR A 54 -20.60 -4.80 11.03
N ARG A 55 -20.78 -6.13 11.13
CA ARG A 55 -20.92 -6.89 12.39
C ARG A 55 -19.77 -7.88 12.65
N GLY A 56 -18.71 -7.81 11.84
CA GLY A 56 -17.55 -8.69 11.97
C GLY A 56 -16.62 -8.29 13.12
N PRO A 57 -15.45 -8.95 13.23
CA PRO A 57 -14.47 -8.68 14.28
C PRO A 57 -13.96 -7.23 14.26
N ALA A 58 -13.49 -6.74 15.41
CA ALA A 58 -12.91 -5.41 15.49
C ALA A 58 -11.61 -5.33 14.65
N LEU A 59 -11.68 -4.64 13.51
CA LEU A 59 -10.54 -4.44 12.61
C LEU A 59 -9.72 -3.23 13.02
N THR A 60 -8.71 -3.44 13.87
CA THR A 60 -7.88 -2.37 14.42
C THR A 60 -6.42 -2.76 14.44
N TYR A 61 -5.54 -1.76 14.58
CA TYR A 61 -4.11 -1.98 14.66
C TYR A 61 -3.69 -2.43 16.07
N THR A 62 -3.40 -3.71 16.20
CA THR A 62 -2.86 -4.37 17.40
C THR A 62 -1.64 -5.24 17.09
N GLY A 63 -1.31 -5.39 15.81
CA GLY A 63 -0.22 -6.21 15.31
C GLY A 63 1.14 -5.55 15.47
N GLN A 64 2.14 -6.19 14.89
CA GLN A 64 3.51 -5.68 14.87
C GLN A 64 3.89 -5.19 13.48
N ASP A 65 4.53 -4.03 13.42
CA ASP A 65 5.24 -3.59 12.24
C ASP A 65 6.32 -4.61 11.84
N LEU A 66 6.75 -4.54 10.58
CA LEU A 66 7.91 -5.26 10.09
C LEU A 66 9.07 -4.29 9.89
N VAL A 67 10.19 -4.58 10.52
CA VAL A 67 11.47 -3.99 10.18
C VAL A 67 12.44 -5.12 9.85
N LEU A 68 13.00 -5.07 8.64
CA LEU A 68 14.07 -5.95 8.20
C LEU A 68 15.34 -5.12 8.03
N ARG A 69 16.47 -5.61 8.54
CA ARG A 69 17.79 -5.04 8.27
C ARG A 69 18.63 -6.12 7.60
N ARG A 70 19.00 -5.90 6.33
CA ARG A 70 19.70 -6.89 5.50
C ARG A 70 19.02 -8.27 5.55
N GLY A 71 17.70 -8.26 5.45
CA GLY A 71 16.87 -9.47 5.37
C GLY A 71 16.51 -10.08 6.73
N GLU A 72 17.14 -9.62 7.82
CA GLU A 72 16.87 -10.13 9.17
C GLU A 72 15.85 -9.26 9.90
N ARG A 73 14.86 -9.89 10.54
CA ARG A 73 13.84 -9.17 11.32
C ARG A 73 14.48 -8.54 12.56
N VAL A 74 14.17 -7.27 12.80
CA VAL A 74 14.55 -6.56 14.04
C VAL A 74 13.41 -6.70 15.05
N PRO A 75 13.53 -7.55 16.10
CA PRO A 75 12.43 -7.83 17.01
C PRO A 75 12.00 -6.59 17.80
N GLY A 76 10.68 -6.37 17.90
CA GLY A 76 10.10 -5.26 18.67
C GLY A 76 10.27 -3.87 18.04
N ALA A 77 10.92 -3.76 16.88
CA ALA A 77 11.06 -2.48 16.19
C ALA A 77 9.71 -2.02 15.63
N LYS A 78 9.41 -0.74 15.83
CA LYS A 78 8.27 -0.07 15.20
C LYS A 78 8.74 0.71 13.98
N ALA A 79 8.03 0.58 12.87
CA ALA A 79 8.46 1.17 11.60
C ALA A 79 8.58 2.70 11.71
N ASN A 80 7.64 3.35 12.40
CA ASN A 80 7.60 4.80 12.57
C ASN A 80 8.72 5.37 13.44
N GLU A 81 9.29 4.59 14.36
CA GLU A 81 10.44 4.98 15.17
C GLU A 81 11.75 4.68 14.41
N TYR A 82 11.77 3.56 13.66
CA TYR A 82 12.96 3.08 12.95
C TYR A 82 13.39 3.97 11.77
N VAL A 83 12.53 4.86 11.27
CA VAL A 83 12.92 5.86 10.25
C VAL A 83 14.08 6.76 10.70
N ALA A 84 14.30 6.90 12.01
CA ALA A 84 15.45 7.59 12.58
C ALA A 84 16.80 6.88 12.31
N GLU A 85 16.79 5.61 11.92
CA GLU A 85 17.98 4.80 11.59
C GLU A 85 18.16 4.59 10.07
N MET A 86 17.09 4.78 9.28
CA MET A 86 17.05 4.56 7.82
C MET A 86 17.64 5.69 6.92
N GLY A 87 18.37 5.36 5.87
CA GLY A 87 18.97 6.33 4.95
C GLY A 87 18.68 6.10 3.46
N PRO A 88 19.47 6.73 2.58
CA PRO A 88 19.41 6.49 1.14
C PRO A 88 19.59 5.00 0.82
N GLY A 89 18.71 4.47 -0.02
CA GLY A 89 18.71 3.05 -0.41
C GLY A 89 17.75 2.17 0.37
N ASP A 90 17.32 2.62 1.56
CA ASP A 90 16.29 1.97 2.39
C ASP A 90 14.88 2.26 1.89
N VAL A 91 13.93 1.42 2.27
CA VAL A 91 12.53 1.47 1.81
C VAL A 91 11.59 1.53 3.01
N PHE A 92 10.78 2.58 3.08
CA PHE A 92 9.64 2.67 3.98
C PHE A 92 8.35 2.43 3.21
N MET A 93 7.48 1.57 3.72
CA MET A 93 6.22 1.20 3.07
C MET A 93 5.00 1.57 3.91
N LYS A 94 4.08 2.30 3.28
CA LYS A 94 2.74 2.53 3.81
C LYS A 94 1.72 2.73 2.71
N GLY A 95 0.60 2.01 2.78
CA GLY A 95 -0.50 2.19 1.83
C GLY A 95 -1.19 3.56 1.93
N VAL A 96 -1.94 3.90 0.89
CA VAL A 96 -2.74 5.13 0.79
C VAL A 96 -4.24 4.83 0.82
N ASN A 97 -5.06 5.84 1.09
CA ASN A 97 -6.53 5.74 1.05
C ASN A 97 -7.12 6.18 -0.28
N ALA A 98 -6.44 7.08 -0.97
CA ALA A 98 -6.80 7.58 -2.29
C ALA A 98 -5.52 7.68 -3.13
N LEU A 99 -5.65 7.42 -4.42
CA LEU A 99 -4.62 7.73 -5.39
C LEU A 99 -5.27 8.37 -6.63
N ASN A 100 -4.50 9.17 -7.36
CA ASN A 100 -4.81 9.53 -8.74
C ASN A 100 -3.60 9.09 -9.55
N TYR A 101 -3.75 7.97 -10.27
CA TYR A 101 -2.64 7.36 -10.99
C TYR A 101 -2.10 8.24 -12.11
N GLU A 102 -3.00 8.84 -12.90
CA GLU A 102 -2.67 9.75 -14.01
C GLU A 102 -1.82 10.92 -13.54
N ARG A 103 -2.14 11.48 -12.36
CA ARG A 103 -1.41 12.59 -11.74
C ARG A 103 -0.28 12.15 -10.82
N ARG A 104 -0.07 10.85 -10.63
CA ARG A 104 0.91 10.25 -9.70
C ARG A 104 0.75 10.77 -8.26
N GLN A 105 -0.49 10.97 -7.81
CA GLN A 105 -0.78 11.47 -6.47
C GLN A 105 -1.23 10.32 -5.56
N GLY A 106 -0.68 10.26 -4.35
CA GLY A 106 -1.17 9.39 -3.27
C GLY A 106 -1.59 10.23 -2.06
N ALA A 107 -2.65 9.82 -1.37
CA ALA A 107 -3.10 10.52 -0.18
C ALA A 107 -3.72 9.58 0.86
N VAL A 108 -3.54 9.94 2.13
CA VAL A 108 -4.13 9.24 3.28
C VAL A 108 -5.21 10.10 3.94
N LEU A 109 -6.24 9.44 4.47
CA LEU A 109 -7.24 10.08 5.31
C LEU A 109 -6.70 10.18 6.73
N ILE A 110 -6.75 11.38 7.31
CA ILE A 110 -6.23 11.69 8.64
C ILE A 110 -7.39 12.05 9.58
N GLY A 111 -7.56 11.25 10.63
CA GLY A 111 -8.47 11.55 11.75
C GLY A 111 -7.76 11.95 13.04
N HIS A 112 -6.43 11.80 13.12
CA HIS A 112 -5.66 12.13 14.33
C HIS A 112 -5.14 13.58 14.24
N PRO A 113 -5.25 14.40 15.31
CA PRO A 113 -4.91 15.82 15.28
C PRO A 113 -3.42 16.12 14.96
N SER A 114 -2.54 15.14 15.12
CA SER A 114 -1.10 15.26 14.79
C SER A 114 -0.70 14.74 13.40
N GLY A 115 -1.66 14.43 12.51
CA GLY A 115 -1.35 13.83 11.20
C GLY A 115 -1.18 12.30 11.23
N GLY A 116 -1.40 11.68 12.39
CA GLY A 116 -1.31 10.22 12.57
C GLY A 116 0.10 9.66 12.30
N SER A 117 0.17 8.39 11.92
CA SER A 117 1.44 7.71 11.65
C SER A 117 2.21 8.33 10.49
N VAL A 118 1.51 8.86 9.48
CA VAL A 118 2.14 9.50 8.31
C VAL A 118 2.77 10.84 8.70
N GLY A 119 2.04 11.68 9.43
CA GLY A 119 2.56 12.96 9.92
C GLY A 119 3.83 12.80 10.76
N ALA A 120 3.92 11.72 11.54
CA ALA A 120 5.08 11.43 12.39
C ALA A 120 6.35 11.04 11.60
N VAL A 121 6.24 10.55 10.37
CA VAL A 121 7.39 9.97 9.63
C VAL A 121 7.77 10.74 8.37
N VAL A 122 6.82 11.45 7.75
CA VAL A 122 7.01 12.01 6.39
C VAL A 122 8.18 13.00 6.32
N GLY A 123 8.35 13.86 7.34
CA GLY A 123 9.46 14.80 7.41
C GLY A 123 10.82 14.09 7.45
N THR A 124 10.93 13.05 8.29
CA THR A 124 12.15 12.25 8.41
C THR A 124 12.46 11.48 7.12
N ILE A 125 11.44 10.87 6.51
CA ILE A 125 11.56 10.15 5.23
C ILE A 125 12.15 11.06 4.15
N VAL A 126 11.58 12.26 3.99
CA VAL A 126 12.04 13.24 3.00
C VAL A 126 13.46 13.73 3.33
N ALA A 127 13.71 14.14 4.58
CA ALA A 127 14.99 14.70 4.98
C ALA A 127 16.15 13.71 4.81
N ARG A 128 15.90 12.42 5.02
CA ARG A 128 16.90 11.36 4.94
C ARG A 128 16.98 10.67 3.59
N ARG A 129 16.16 11.11 2.61
CA ARG A 129 16.09 10.53 1.26
C ARG A 129 15.77 9.02 1.30
N ILE A 130 14.92 8.62 2.24
CA ILE A 130 14.40 7.25 2.33
C ILE A 130 13.40 7.07 1.19
N ARG A 131 13.44 5.93 0.49
CA ARG A 131 12.47 5.66 -0.57
C ARG A 131 11.12 5.33 0.06
N TYR A 132 10.11 6.15 -0.22
CA TYR A 132 8.74 5.94 0.26
C TYR A 132 7.92 5.24 -0.82
N LEU A 133 7.52 4.00 -0.55
CA LEU A 133 6.72 3.19 -1.45
C LEU A 133 5.30 3.01 -0.89
N HIS A 134 4.31 3.13 -1.76
CA HIS A 134 2.89 3.05 -1.42
C HIS A 134 2.22 1.87 -2.12
N PRO A 135 2.27 0.66 -1.53
CA PRO A 135 1.43 -0.45 -1.96
C PRO A 135 -0.04 -0.10 -1.80
N ALA A 136 -0.78 -0.04 -2.90
CA ALA A 136 -2.21 0.23 -2.93
C ALA A 136 -2.80 -0.36 -4.20
N GLY A 137 -4.01 -0.92 -4.13
CA GLY A 137 -4.69 -1.35 -5.35
C GLY A 137 -5.38 -0.19 -6.05
N LEU A 138 -5.65 -0.39 -7.34
CA LEU A 138 -6.31 0.57 -8.23
C LEU A 138 -7.76 0.87 -7.84
N GLU A 139 -8.38 0.08 -6.93
CA GLU A 139 -9.72 0.37 -6.40
C GLU A 139 -9.77 1.71 -5.65
N LYS A 140 -8.61 2.19 -5.21
CA LYS A 140 -8.46 3.49 -4.54
C LYS A 140 -8.25 4.66 -5.50
N ASN A 141 -8.32 4.44 -6.81
CA ASN A 141 -8.15 5.51 -7.79
C ASN A 141 -9.35 6.47 -7.78
N VAL A 142 -9.10 7.76 -7.54
CA VAL A 142 -10.10 8.82 -7.50
C VAL A 142 -9.83 9.79 -8.64
N GLY A 143 -10.82 10.00 -9.50
CA GLY A 143 -10.74 10.83 -10.72
C GLY A 143 -10.73 12.35 -10.46
N VAL A 144 -10.05 12.81 -9.41
CA VAL A 144 -9.93 14.24 -9.05
C VAL A 144 -8.48 14.59 -8.75
N ASP A 145 -8.15 15.88 -8.84
CA ASP A 145 -6.88 16.38 -8.34
C ASP A 145 -6.86 16.34 -6.81
N LEU A 146 -6.13 15.38 -6.25
CA LEU A 146 -6.07 15.20 -4.80
C LEU A 146 -5.47 16.43 -4.11
N ALA A 147 -4.53 17.13 -4.74
CA ALA A 147 -3.93 18.33 -4.17
C ALA A 147 -4.97 19.45 -4.04
N ALA A 148 -5.76 19.68 -5.08
CA ALA A 148 -6.83 20.67 -5.07
C ALA A 148 -7.93 20.33 -4.05
N VAL A 149 -8.27 19.04 -3.93
CA VAL A 149 -9.23 18.57 -2.92
C VAL A 149 -8.68 18.78 -1.50
N ALA A 150 -7.44 18.38 -1.23
CA ALA A 150 -6.81 18.57 0.08
C ALA A 150 -6.73 20.04 0.48
N ALA A 151 -6.38 20.94 -0.45
CA ALA A 151 -6.31 22.38 -0.19
C ALA A 151 -7.65 22.97 0.29
N ARG A 152 -8.78 22.42 -0.18
CA ARG A 152 -10.12 22.83 0.23
C ARG A 152 -10.58 22.12 1.50
N LEU A 153 -10.43 20.80 1.54
CA LEU A 153 -10.90 19.96 2.64
C LEU A 153 -10.19 20.28 3.96
N ASN A 154 -8.88 20.54 3.92
CA ASN A 154 -8.07 20.65 5.14
C ASN A 154 -8.21 21.99 5.86
N VAL A 155 -8.83 23.00 5.23
CA VAL A 155 -9.06 24.34 5.81
C VAL A 155 -10.53 24.59 6.14
N ASP A 156 -11.41 23.62 5.87
CA ASP A 156 -12.82 23.71 6.20
C ASP A 156 -13.03 23.57 7.71
N ALA A 157 -13.29 24.70 8.37
CA ALA A 157 -13.48 24.78 9.81
C ALA A 157 -14.74 24.03 10.30
N GLU A 158 -15.74 23.84 9.43
CA GLU A 158 -16.98 23.14 9.74
C GLU A 158 -16.92 21.64 9.38
N GLY A 159 -15.78 21.19 8.84
CA GLY A 159 -15.55 19.81 8.43
C GLY A 159 -15.61 18.83 9.61
N LYS A 160 -16.40 17.76 9.48
CA LYS A 160 -16.58 16.72 10.52
C LYS A 160 -15.92 15.37 10.17
N GLY A 161 -15.40 15.26 8.95
CA GLY A 161 -14.75 14.06 8.43
C GLY A 161 -13.23 14.08 8.59
N PRO A 162 -12.54 13.01 8.18
CA PRO A 162 -11.09 13.02 8.09
C PRO A 162 -10.60 14.06 7.07
N THR A 163 -9.43 14.63 7.31
CA THR A 163 -8.70 15.46 6.35
C THR A 163 -7.89 14.60 5.39
N LEU A 164 -7.33 15.20 4.32
CA LEU A 164 -6.59 14.49 3.29
C LEU A 164 -5.12 14.95 3.27
N PHE A 165 -4.19 14.04 3.55
CA PHE A 165 -2.76 14.32 3.52
C PHE A 165 -2.14 13.72 2.26
N LEU A 166 -1.67 14.58 1.34
CA LEU A 166 -0.86 14.15 0.19
C LEU A 166 0.53 13.67 0.63
N VAL A 167 0.87 12.45 0.24
CA VAL A 167 2.15 11.84 0.60
C VAL A 167 3.11 11.86 -0.59
N PRO A 168 4.40 12.22 -0.38
CA PRO A 168 5.42 12.04 -1.39
C PRO A 168 5.79 10.56 -1.48
N GLY A 169 6.18 10.09 -2.66
CA GLY A 169 6.61 8.72 -2.85
C GLY A 169 6.07 8.09 -4.12
N GLU A 170 6.34 6.81 -4.26
CA GLU A 170 5.98 6.03 -5.44
C GLU A 170 4.73 5.21 -5.15
N LEU A 171 3.72 5.33 -6.01
CA LEU A 171 2.58 4.40 -6.02
C LEU A 171 3.05 3.05 -6.56
N PHE A 172 2.58 1.96 -5.94
CA PHE A 172 2.82 0.61 -6.42
C PHE A 172 1.49 -0.15 -6.43
N THR A 173 0.92 -0.26 -7.63
CA THR A 173 -0.40 -0.84 -7.91
C THR A 173 -0.28 -2.17 -8.64
N GLU A 174 -1.41 -2.73 -9.08
CA GLU A 174 -1.45 -3.89 -9.96
C GLU A 174 -0.68 -3.64 -11.27
N ILE A 175 -0.62 -2.40 -11.76
CA ILE A 175 0.12 -2.02 -12.98
C ILE A 175 1.61 -2.25 -12.77
N GLU A 176 2.19 -1.65 -11.72
CA GLU A 176 3.60 -1.85 -11.37
C GLU A 176 3.89 -3.33 -11.05
N ALA A 177 2.98 -4.02 -10.37
CA ALA A 177 3.16 -5.42 -10.03
C ALA A 177 3.26 -6.32 -11.27
N LEU A 178 2.39 -6.12 -12.27
CA LEU A 178 2.41 -6.91 -13.51
C LEU A 178 3.61 -6.56 -14.39
N SER A 179 4.01 -5.30 -14.42
CA SER A 179 5.25 -4.89 -15.08
C SER A 179 6.47 -5.57 -14.46
N VAL A 180 6.56 -5.63 -13.11
CA VAL A 180 7.67 -6.29 -12.40
C VAL A 180 7.67 -7.81 -12.60
N LEU A 181 6.51 -8.45 -12.47
CA LEU A 181 6.42 -9.91 -12.44
C LEU A 181 6.40 -10.57 -13.82
N ALA A 182 5.86 -9.88 -14.83
CA ALA A 182 5.66 -10.46 -16.16
C ALA A 182 6.28 -9.63 -17.29
N GLY A 183 6.57 -8.35 -17.05
CA GLY A 183 7.07 -7.42 -18.06
C GLY A 183 5.99 -6.94 -19.03
N VAL A 184 4.71 -7.04 -18.68
CA VAL A 184 3.59 -6.56 -19.50
C VAL A 184 3.28 -5.10 -19.20
N GLU A 185 2.74 -4.40 -20.20
CA GLU A 185 1.99 -3.16 -19.96
C GLU A 185 0.57 -3.54 -19.51
N ALA A 186 0.07 -2.86 -18.47
CA ALA A 186 -1.27 -3.07 -17.93
C ALA A 186 -2.03 -1.75 -17.87
N VAL A 187 -3.24 -1.75 -18.45
CA VAL A 187 -4.11 -0.57 -18.52
C VAL A 187 -5.46 -0.89 -17.88
N PRO A 188 -5.93 -0.12 -16.88
CA PRO A 188 -7.25 -0.31 -16.33
C PRO A 188 -8.33 0.06 -17.36
N VAL A 189 -9.26 -0.87 -17.60
CA VAL A 189 -10.36 -0.74 -18.58
C VAL A 189 -11.75 -0.95 -17.96
N GLY A 190 -11.80 -1.31 -16.68
CA GLY A 190 -13.06 -1.43 -15.93
C GLY A 190 -12.79 -1.49 -14.42
N ALA A 191 -13.77 -1.11 -13.63
CA ALA A 191 -13.70 -1.13 -12.17
C ALA A 191 -15.09 -1.32 -11.57
N GLY A 192 -15.15 -1.87 -10.37
CA GLY A 192 -16.39 -2.15 -9.66
C GLY A 192 -17.07 -3.42 -10.16
N GLY A 193 -17.19 -4.39 -9.27
CA GLY A 193 -17.95 -5.62 -9.49
C GLY A 193 -19.08 -5.77 -8.48
N VAL A 194 -19.68 -6.96 -8.45
CA VAL A 194 -20.77 -7.33 -7.53
C VAL A 194 -20.51 -8.72 -6.97
N GLY A 195 -21.07 -9.01 -5.79
CA GLY A 195 -20.99 -10.35 -5.19
C GLY A 195 -19.62 -10.66 -4.58
N GLY A 196 -18.99 -9.66 -3.94
CA GLY A 196 -17.64 -9.78 -3.36
C GLY A 196 -16.53 -9.23 -4.26
N ALA A 197 -16.88 -8.64 -5.41
CA ALA A 197 -15.95 -8.04 -6.36
C ALA A 197 -16.04 -6.50 -6.39
N GLU A 198 -16.60 -5.85 -5.37
CA GLU A 198 -16.89 -4.41 -5.36
C GLU A 198 -15.64 -3.53 -5.50
N GLY A 199 -14.47 -4.04 -5.11
CA GLY A 199 -13.16 -3.40 -5.32
C GLY A 199 -12.36 -3.94 -6.51
N ALA A 200 -12.95 -4.76 -7.37
CA ALA A 200 -12.22 -5.36 -8.49
C ALA A 200 -11.95 -4.37 -9.62
N VAL A 201 -10.88 -4.63 -10.38
CA VAL A 201 -10.52 -3.92 -11.60
C VAL A 201 -10.30 -4.91 -12.75
N TRP A 202 -10.62 -4.46 -13.96
CA TRP A 202 -10.28 -5.15 -15.20
C TRP A 202 -9.08 -4.45 -15.84
N LEU A 203 -8.07 -5.24 -16.20
CA LEU A 203 -6.85 -4.75 -16.83
C LEU A 203 -6.75 -5.33 -18.25
N ALA A 204 -6.55 -4.46 -19.23
CA ALA A 204 -6.03 -4.87 -20.54
C ALA A 204 -4.52 -5.03 -20.44
N LEU A 205 -4.00 -6.18 -20.90
CA LEU A 205 -2.58 -6.49 -20.85
C LEU A 205 -2.00 -6.51 -22.27
N PHE A 206 -0.87 -5.84 -22.46
CA PHE A 206 -0.16 -5.77 -23.72
C PHE A 206 1.29 -6.25 -23.55
N GLY A 207 1.75 -7.09 -24.48
CA GLY A 207 3.08 -7.68 -24.46
C GLY A 207 3.22 -8.81 -25.48
N SER A 208 4.40 -9.42 -25.53
CA SER A 208 4.66 -10.66 -26.27
C SER A 208 3.87 -11.84 -25.70
N ALA A 209 3.71 -12.92 -26.48
CA ALA A 209 3.05 -14.15 -26.05
C ALA A 209 3.63 -14.66 -24.71
N ASP A 210 4.96 -14.77 -24.61
CA ASP A 210 5.63 -15.22 -23.38
C ASP A 210 5.37 -14.30 -22.18
N GLN A 211 5.30 -12.98 -22.39
CA GLN A 211 4.96 -12.03 -21.31
C GLN A 211 3.51 -12.20 -20.85
N LEU A 212 2.58 -12.38 -21.79
CA LEU A 212 1.17 -12.60 -21.49
C LEU A 212 0.94 -13.94 -20.78
N ASP A 213 1.61 -15.01 -21.20
CA ASP A 213 1.55 -16.32 -20.53
C ASP A 213 2.08 -16.24 -19.09
N ARG A 214 3.20 -15.54 -18.87
CA ARG A 214 3.68 -15.25 -17.51
C ARG A 214 2.68 -14.46 -16.69
N ALA A 215 2.07 -13.42 -17.27
CA ALA A 215 1.06 -12.63 -16.57
C ALA A 215 -0.15 -13.48 -16.19
N GLN A 216 -0.62 -14.36 -17.08
CA GLN A 216 -1.70 -15.31 -16.78
C GLN A 216 -1.33 -16.26 -15.65
N ALA A 217 -0.11 -16.81 -15.65
CA ALA A 217 0.37 -17.68 -14.57
C ALA A 217 0.41 -16.95 -13.21
N VAL A 218 0.91 -15.71 -13.19
CA VAL A 218 0.91 -14.85 -12.00
C VAL A 218 -0.51 -14.63 -11.49
N LEU A 219 -1.44 -14.25 -12.38
CA LEU A 219 -2.84 -13.98 -12.04
C LEU A 219 -3.57 -15.25 -11.55
N ALA A 220 -3.35 -16.40 -12.19
CA ALA A 220 -3.93 -17.67 -11.76
C ALA A 220 -3.48 -18.04 -10.34
N GLY A 221 -2.26 -17.68 -9.94
CA GLY A 221 -1.73 -17.94 -8.61
C GLY A 221 -2.26 -17.04 -7.50
N VAL A 222 -3.04 -15.99 -7.81
CA VAL A 222 -3.66 -15.08 -6.81
C VAL A 222 -5.19 -15.06 -6.90
N ARG A 223 -5.77 -15.47 -8.04
CA ARG A 223 -7.22 -15.59 -8.18
C ARG A 223 -7.75 -16.65 -7.22
N GLY A 224 -8.79 -16.29 -6.48
CA GLY A 224 -9.40 -17.17 -5.47
C GLY A 224 -8.78 -17.06 -4.08
N GLU A 225 -7.90 -16.10 -3.84
CA GLU A 225 -7.52 -15.72 -2.46
C GLU A 225 -8.79 -15.43 -1.63
N PRO A 226 -8.82 -15.84 -0.35
CA PRO A 226 -9.97 -15.63 0.50
C PRO A 226 -10.21 -14.13 0.72
N PRO A 227 -11.46 -13.71 0.98
CA PRO A 227 -11.75 -12.33 1.33
C PRO A 227 -10.99 -11.92 2.59
N PHE A 228 -10.68 -10.62 2.71
CA PHE A 228 -9.89 -10.08 3.83
C PHE A 228 -10.48 -10.44 5.20
N VAL A 229 -11.81 -10.42 5.28
CA VAL A 229 -12.61 -10.99 6.36
C VAL A 229 -13.77 -11.75 5.73
N SER A 230 -14.10 -12.92 6.26
CA SER A 230 -15.35 -13.60 5.92
C SER A 230 -16.53 -12.79 6.46
N ALA A 231 -17.61 -12.73 5.68
CA ALA A 231 -18.90 -12.16 6.10
C ALA A 231 -19.59 -13.02 7.15
#